data_AF-A0A9X7AUK9-F1
#
_entry.id   AF-A0A9X7AUK9-F1
#
_cell.length_a   1.000
_cell.length_b   1.000
_cell.length_c   1.000
_cell.angle_alpha   90.00
_cell.angle_beta   90.00
_cell.angle_gamma   90.00
#
_symmetry.space_group_name_H-M   'P 1'
#
loop_
_entity.id
_entity.type
_entity.pdbx_description
1 polymer ?
#
loop_
_entity_poly.entity_id
_entity_poly.type
_entity_poly.pdbx_seq_one_letter_code
_entity_poly.pdbx_strand_id
1 'polypeptide(L)'
;MKKTMKHITSFLMILVFVGSFATSAFADRTLIIPDLPKQPYRYGVGVVAHSTATPEAPAINIQKYESRTWRNAFVHYAVDWDETIQIADTKYIA
;
A
#
# COMPACT_ATOMS: atom_id res chain seq x y z
N MET A 1 -19.90 -38.19 11.00
CA MET A 1 -20.13 -36.81 10.52
C MET A 1 -19.24 -35.76 11.20
N LYS A 2 -19.16 -35.68 12.54
CA LYS A 2 -18.33 -34.68 13.26
C LYS A 2 -16.81 -34.73 12.94
N LYS A 3 -16.22 -35.92 12.77
CA LYS A 3 -14.77 -36.07 12.52
C LYS A 3 -14.37 -35.65 11.10
N THR A 4 -15.14 -36.07 10.10
CA THR A 4 -14.95 -35.69 8.68
C THR A 4 -15.09 -34.17 8.50
N MET A 5 -16.08 -33.56 9.16
CA MET A 5 -16.29 -32.11 9.09
C MET A 5 -15.14 -31.31 9.73
N LYS A 6 -14.52 -31.82 10.80
CA LYS A 6 -13.29 -31.25 11.39
C LYS A 6 -12.09 -31.31 10.44
N HIS A 7 -11.91 -32.42 9.71
CA HIS A 7 -10.81 -32.54 8.76
C HIS A 7 -10.99 -31.62 7.56
N ILE A 8 -12.22 -31.48 7.06
CA ILE A 8 -12.55 -30.54 5.98
C ILE A 8 -12.29 -29.10 6.41
N THR A 9 -12.75 -28.69 7.60
CA THR A 9 -12.50 -27.32 8.11
C THR A 9 -11.02 -27.06 8.36
N SER A 10 -10.28 -28.03 8.90
CA SER A 10 -8.83 -27.91 9.10
C SER A 10 -8.09 -27.77 7.76
N PHE A 11 -8.47 -28.55 6.74
CA PHE A 11 -7.88 -28.47 5.41
C PHE A 11 -8.17 -27.12 4.76
N LEU A 12 -9.41 -26.62 4.90
CA LEU A 12 -9.81 -25.30 4.39
C LEU A 12 -8.99 -24.17 5.04
N MET A 13 -8.78 -24.23 6.36
CA MET A 13 -7.98 -23.22 7.07
C MET A 13 -6.50 -23.24 6.65
N ILE A 14 -5.91 -24.42 6.42
CA ILE A 14 -4.54 -24.52 5.90
C ILE A 14 -4.47 -23.90 4.50
N LEU A 15 -5.46 -24.16 3.64
CA LEU A 15 -5.51 -23.63 2.28
C LEU A 15 -5.64 -22.10 2.28
N VAL A 16 -6.46 -21.53 3.17
CA VAL A 16 -6.59 -20.07 3.38
C VAL A 16 -5.28 -19.47 3.89
N PHE A 17 -4.62 -20.14 4.84
CA PHE A 17 -3.35 -19.67 5.40
C PHE A 17 -2.24 -19.64 4.35
N VAL A 18 -2.06 -20.73 3.59
CA VAL A 18 -1.05 -20.81 2.52
C VAL A 18 -1.37 -19.84 1.38
N GLY A 19 -2.64 -19.72 0.98
CA GLY A 19 -3.06 -18.79 -0.07
C GLY A 19 -2.81 -17.31 0.28
N SER A 20 -2.86 -16.96 1.56
CA SER A 20 -2.61 -15.60 2.04
C SER A 20 -1.17 -15.14 1.83
N PHE A 21 -0.18 -16.02 2.03
CA PHE A 21 1.23 -15.70 1.77
C PHE A 21 1.58 -15.68 0.28
N ALA A 22 0.94 -16.53 -0.54
CA ALA A 22 1.25 -16.66 -1.95
C ALA A 22 0.78 -15.48 -2.82
N THR A 23 -0.20 -14.72 -2.36
CA THR A 23 -0.85 -13.68 -3.15
C THR A 23 -0.45 -12.27 -2.77
N SER A 24 0.33 -12.08 -1.70
CA SER A 24 0.62 -10.76 -1.11
C SER A 24 -0.64 -9.88 -0.98
N ALA A 25 -1.81 -10.50 -0.82
CA ALA A 25 -3.11 -9.83 -0.91
C ALA A 25 -3.36 -8.80 0.21
N PHE A 26 -2.40 -8.66 1.13
CA PHE A 26 -2.40 -7.71 2.24
C PHE A 26 -1.53 -6.47 2.00
N ALA A 27 -0.74 -6.41 0.91
CA ALA A 27 0.30 -5.40 0.77
C ALA A 27 -0.16 -4.11 0.06
N ASP A 28 -1.12 -4.13 -0.86
CA ASP A 28 -1.47 -2.93 -1.63
C ASP A 28 -2.69 -2.20 -1.02
N ARG A 29 -2.45 -1.01 -0.46
CA ARG A 29 -3.50 -0.16 0.11
C ARG A 29 -3.60 1.15 -0.64
N THR A 30 -4.82 1.62 -0.87
CA THR A 30 -5.07 2.95 -1.42
C THR A 30 -5.59 3.87 -0.32
N LEU A 31 -4.73 4.76 0.18
CA LEU A 31 -5.03 5.72 1.26
C LEU A 31 -4.78 7.15 0.78
N ILE A 32 -5.55 7.56 -0.23
CA ILE A 32 -5.42 8.88 -0.85
C ILE A 32 -5.65 9.99 0.17
N ILE A 33 -4.71 10.93 0.24
CA ILE A 33 -4.91 12.17 1.02
C ILE A 33 -5.97 13.02 0.29
N PRO A 34 -7.04 13.45 0.97
CA PRO A 34 -8.04 14.31 0.34
C PRO A 34 -7.43 15.66 -0.04
N ASP A 35 -7.99 16.26 -1.09
CA ASP A 35 -7.70 17.63 -1.53
C ASP A 35 -6.25 17.91 -1.98
N LEU A 36 -5.48 16.87 -2.30
CA LEU A 36 -4.19 17.03 -2.98
C LEU A 36 -4.37 17.75 -4.33
N PRO A 37 -3.42 18.62 -4.73
CA PRO A 37 -3.44 19.28 -6.04
C PRO A 37 -3.53 18.26 -7.18
N LYS A 38 -4.37 18.57 -8.18
CA LYS A 38 -4.56 17.71 -9.37
C LYS A 38 -3.99 18.37 -10.62
N GLN A 39 -2.68 18.58 -10.61
CA GLN A 39 -1.96 19.15 -11.74
C GLN A 39 -1.58 18.07 -12.75
N PRO A 40 -1.96 18.18 -14.04
CA PRO A 40 -1.62 17.17 -15.04
C PRO A 40 -0.12 17.21 -15.39
N TYR A 41 0.41 16.05 -15.80
CA TYR A 41 1.76 15.95 -16.35
C TYR A 41 1.90 16.72 -17.67
N ARG A 42 3.09 17.28 -17.92
CA ARG A 42 3.38 18.05 -19.14
C ARG A 42 3.52 17.19 -20.40
N TYR A 43 4.13 16.00 -20.30
CA TYR A 43 4.50 15.16 -21.45
C TYR A 43 4.23 13.66 -21.25
N GLY A 44 3.35 13.30 -20.31
CA GLY A 44 3.06 11.91 -19.95
C GLY A 44 3.66 11.50 -18.59
N VAL A 45 3.46 10.24 -18.23
CA VAL A 45 3.80 9.69 -16.90
C VAL A 45 5.17 9.01 -16.94
N GLY A 46 5.99 9.27 -15.94
CA GLY A 46 7.26 8.59 -15.66
C GLY A 46 7.38 8.23 -14.18
N VAL A 47 8.40 7.46 -13.81
CA VAL A 47 8.59 6.98 -12.43
C VAL A 47 9.94 7.46 -11.88
N VAL A 48 9.92 7.95 -10.64
CA VAL A 48 11.12 8.30 -9.88
C VAL A 48 11.13 7.48 -8.59
N ALA A 49 12.25 6.82 -8.31
CA ALA A 49 12.44 6.11 -7.06
C ALA A 49 13.11 7.02 -6.02
N HIS A 50 12.53 7.09 -4.83
CA HIS A 50 13.06 7.82 -3.67
C HIS A 50 13.21 6.87 -2.49
N SER A 51 14.17 7.15 -1.59
CA SER A 51 14.19 6.58 -0.25
C SER A 51 13.79 7.64 0.77
N THR A 52 13.16 7.23 1.86
CA THR A 52 12.90 8.12 2.98
C THR A 52 14.21 8.55 3.64
N ALA A 53 14.21 9.73 4.27
CA ALA A 53 15.34 10.17 5.09
C ALA A 53 15.37 9.50 6.48
N THR A 54 14.38 8.66 6.79
CA THR A 54 14.23 7.95 8.06
C THR A 54 14.34 6.45 7.80
N PRO A 55 15.40 5.79 8.29
CA PRO A 55 15.57 4.35 8.14
C PRO A 55 14.36 3.59 8.70
N GLU A 56 13.94 2.56 7.97
CA GLU A 56 12.92 1.58 8.41
C GLU A 56 11.58 2.20 8.84
N ALA A 57 11.25 3.41 8.37
CA ALA A 57 9.96 4.02 8.62
C ALA A 57 8.87 3.22 7.87
N PRO A 58 7.83 2.72 8.57
CA PRO A 58 6.71 2.03 7.92
C PRO A 58 6.00 2.96 6.93
N ALA A 59 5.52 2.41 5.81
CA ALA A 59 4.82 3.14 4.76
C ALA A 59 3.58 3.88 5.32
N ILE A 60 2.84 3.28 6.25
CA ILE A 60 1.72 3.94 6.93
C ILE A 60 2.13 5.18 7.73
N ASN A 61 3.35 5.21 8.27
CA ASN A 61 3.84 6.38 9.00
C ASN A 61 4.19 7.51 8.03
N ILE A 62 4.71 7.20 6.86
CA ILE A 62 4.93 8.17 5.78
C ILE A 62 3.59 8.75 5.32
N GLN A 63 2.60 7.91 5.05
CA GLN A 63 1.25 8.38 4.67
C GLN A 63 0.62 9.31 5.73
N LYS A 64 0.73 8.96 7.01
CA LYS A 64 0.21 9.80 8.11
C LYS A 64 1.00 11.09 8.33
N TYR A 65 2.29 11.10 7.99
CA TYR A 65 3.10 12.30 8.02
C TYR A 65 2.66 13.24 6.89
N GLU A 66 2.65 12.75 5.65
CA GLU A 66 2.28 13.53 4.46
C GLU A 66 0.84 14.03 4.53
N SER A 67 -0.10 13.27 5.11
CA SER A 67 -1.49 13.75 5.27
C SER A 67 -1.60 15.06 6.07
N ARG A 68 -0.61 15.36 6.92
CA ARG A 68 -0.53 16.59 7.72
C ARG A 68 0.40 17.65 7.10
N THR A 69 1.33 17.24 6.24
CA THR A 69 2.41 18.10 5.74
C THR A 69 2.46 18.23 4.21
N TRP A 70 1.46 17.70 3.49
CA TRP A 70 1.46 17.61 2.02
C TRP A 70 1.70 18.93 1.30
N ARG A 71 1.37 20.07 1.92
CA ARG A 71 1.66 21.40 1.36
C ARG A 71 3.16 21.67 1.17
N ASN A 72 4.01 20.92 1.87
CA ASN A 72 5.47 20.98 1.70
C ASN A 72 5.94 19.95 0.67
N ALA A 73 5.50 18.69 0.79
CA ALA A 73 5.81 17.60 -0.12
C ALA A 73 4.86 16.42 0.11
N PHE A 74 4.58 15.67 -0.96
CA PHE A 74 3.91 14.38 -0.91
C PHE A 74 4.36 13.51 -2.08
N VAL A 75 4.09 12.20 -2.03
CA VAL A 75 4.45 11.26 -3.12
C VAL A 75 3.24 10.43 -3.57
N HIS A 76 3.39 9.70 -4.69
CA HIS A 76 2.34 8.78 -5.15
C HIS A 76 2.25 7.50 -4.31
N TYR A 77 3.39 6.96 -3.90
CA TYR A 77 3.47 5.71 -3.16
C TYR A 77 4.52 5.78 -2.05
N ALA A 78 4.22 5.15 -0.92
CA ALA A 78 5.20 4.73 0.07
C ALA A 78 5.25 3.20 0.09
N VAL A 79 6.45 2.64 0.09
CA VAL A 79 6.67 1.18 0.04
C VAL A 79 7.61 0.80 1.18
N ASP A 80 7.25 -0.25 1.90
CA ASP A 80 8.08 -0.88 2.92
C ASP A 80 8.13 -2.42 2.70
N TRP A 81 8.52 -3.18 3.71
CA TRP A 81 8.75 -4.61 3.65
C TRP A 81 7.44 -5.40 3.66
N ASP A 82 6.37 -4.78 4.15
CA ASP A 82 5.09 -5.39 4.44
C ASP A 82 3.98 -4.85 3.53
N GLU A 83 4.03 -3.57 3.14
CA GLU A 83 2.99 -2.90 2.37
C GLU A 83 3.48 -1.84 1.37
N THR A 84 2.68 -1.65 0.33
CA THR A 84 2.70 -0.52 -0.60
C THR A 84 1.43 0.30 -0.40
N ILE A 85 1.58 1.57 -0.07
CA ILE A 85 0.45 2.48 0.11
C ILE A 85 0.45 3.52 -1.00
N GLN A 86 -0.62 3.56 -1.79
CA GLN A 86 -0.90 4.68 -2.68
C GLN A 86 -1.43 5.86 -1.87
N ILE A 87 -0.75 7.00 -1.97
CA ILE A 87 -1.01 8.24 -1.21
C ILE A 87 -1.63 9.32 -2.11
N ALA A 88 -1.28 9.34 -3.40
CA ALA A 88 -1.79 10.30 -4.39
C ALA A 88 -2.20 9.61 -5.70
N ASP A 89 -3.06 10.29 -6.47
CA ASP A 89 -3.50 9.81 -7.78
C ASP A 89 -2.35 9.93 -8.80
N THR A 90 -1.97 8.80 -9.41
CA THR A 90 -0.86 8.71 -10.37
C THR A 90 -1.12 9.43 -11.68
N LYS A 91 -2.35 9.88 -11.93
CA LYS A 91 -2.70 10.71 -13.09
C LYS A 91 -2.19 12.14 -12.97
N TYR A 92 -1.90 12.62 -11.76
CA TYR A 92 -1.46 13.99 -11.49
C TYR A 92 -0.06 14.01 -10.88
N ILE A 93 0.62 15.15 -10.94
CA ILE A 93 1.96 15.34 -10.36
C ILE A 93 1.85 15.32 -8.83
N ALA A 94 2.84 14.71 -8.18
CA ALA A 94 3.11 14.78 -6.74
C ALA A 94 4.41 15.54 -6.49
#